data_AF-A0A0Q9ZJT0-F1
#
_entry.id   AF-A0A0Q9ZJT0-F1
#
_cell.length_a   1.000
_cell.length_b   1.000
_cell.length_c   1.000
_cell.angle_alpha   90.00
_cell.angle_beta   90.00
_cell.angle_gamma   90.00
#
_symmetry.space_group_name_H-M   'P 1'
#
loop_
_entity.id
_entity.type
_entity.pdbx_description
1 polymer ?
#
loop_
_entity_poly.entity_id
_entity_poly.type
_entity_poly.pdbx_seq_one_letter_code
_entity_poly.pdbx_strand_id
1 'polypeptide(L)'
;MKNYTSAIFITILVLCFFQCKGQNNNSNSNYTFQKGSFDGIGKFYKGREISHVMGYQGINWLERPEREKEENTSRLIKNMNIAPDDTIADIGAGSGYHVFKMLPQVRL
;
A
#
# COMPACT_ATOMS: atom_id res chain seq x y z
N MET A 1 5.34 26.70 -51.17
CA MET A 1 5.06 25.80 -50.02
C MET A 1 6.35 25.39 -49.28
N LYS A 2 7.22 26.33 -48.85
CA LYS A 2 8.52 26.00 -48.22
C LYS A 2 8.93 26.97 -47.09
N ASN A 3 7.97 27.46 -46.31
CA ASN A 3 8.22 28.55 -45.36
C ASN A 3 7.78 28.20 -43.93
N TYR A 4 7.02 27.11 -43.76
CA TYR A 4 6.46 26.70 -42.47
C TYR A 4 7.35 25.73 -41.69
N THR A 5 8.37 25.14 -42.32
CA THR A 5 9.30 24.20 -41.68
C THR A 5 10.09 24.87 -40.56
N SER A 6 10.61 26.08 -40.79
CA SER A 6 11.28 26.86 -39.73
C SER A 6 10.33 27.27 -38.62
N ALA A 7 9.08 27.64 -38.94
CA ALA A 7 8.09 27.99 -37.92
C ALA A 7 7.72 26.78 -37.04
N ILE A 8 7.55 25.60 -37.64
CA ILE A 8 7.31 24.34 -36.93
C ILE A 8 8.50 24.00 -36.02
N PHE A 9 9.73 24.14 -36.52
CA PHE A 9 10.93 23.87 -35.72
C PHE A 9 11.06 24.82 -34.52
N ILE A 10 10.79 26.11 -34.71
CA ILE A 10 10.78 27.10 -33.62
C ILE A 10 9.68 26.79 -32.60
N THR A 11 8.49 26.36 -33.06
CA THR A 11 7.37 26.02 -32.17
C THR A 11 7.70 24.80 -31.32
N ILE A 12 8.31 23.77 -31.90
CA ILE A 12 8.77 22.57 -31.18
C ILE A 12 9.87 22.93 -30.17
N LEU A 13 10.82 23.79 -30.57
CA LEU A 13 11.88 24.25 -29.68
C LEU A 13 11.31 24.99 -28.46
N VAL A 14 10.32 25.86 -28.67
CA VAL A 14 9.65 26.60 -27.58
C VAL A 14 8.88 25.67 -26.66
N LEU A 15 8.19 24.65 -27.19
CA LEU A 15 7.49 23.65 -26.39
C LEU A 15 8.43 22.82 -25.50
N CYS A 16 9.67 22.58 -25.92
CA CYS A 16 10.68 21.90 -25.08
C CYS A 16 11.15 22.74 -23.87
N PHE A 17 10.97 24.06 -23.90
CA PHE A 17 11.35 24.96 -22.79
C PHE A 17 10.17 25.34 -21.88
N PHE A 18 8.95 24.90 -22.19
CA PHE A 18 7.84 24.97 -21.23
C PHE A 18 8.08 23.96 -20.12
N GLN A 19 8.78 24.39 -19.08
CA GLN A 19 8.88 23.62 -17.85
C GLN A 19 7.46 23.43 -17.29
N CYS A 20 6.95 22.21 -17.37
CA CYS A 20 5.82 21.79 -16.55
C CYS A 20 6.21 22.06 -15.09
N LYS A 21 5.53 23.01 -14.44
CA LYS A 21 5.66 23.19 -13.00
C LYS A 21 5.06 21.95 -12.33
N GLY A 22 5.92 20.97 -12.04
CA GLY A 22 5.61 19.87 -11.13
C GLY A 22 5.27 20.39 -9.74
N GLN A 23 4.52 19.58 -8.98
CA GLN A 23 3.92 19.88 -7.68
C GLN A 23 4.64 20.96 -6.84
N ASN A 24 3.86 21.90 -6.30
CA ASN A 24 4.34 22.81 -5.26
C ASN A 24 4.87 21.99 -4.08
N ASN A 25 6.11 22.25 -3.67
CA ASN A 25 6.69 21.75 -2.43
C ASN A 25 5.96 22.39 -1.24
N ASN A 26 4.74 21.94 -0.97
CA ASN A 26 4.13 22.18 0.32
C ASN A 26 4.95 21.34 1.31
N SER A 27 5.82 21.99 2.09
CA SER A 27 6.53 21.38 3.19
C SER A 27 5.49 20.99 4.24
N ASN A 28 4.88 19.83 4.05
CA ASN A 28 3.92 19.27 4.97
C ASN A 28 4.69 19.01 6.28
N SER A 29 4.61 19.93 7.24
CA SER A 29 5.41 19.97 8.48
C SER A 29 5.19 18.75 9.39
N ASN A 30 4.27 17.87 8.99
CA ASN A 30 3.93 16.63 9.63
C ASN A 30 5.03 15.56 9.53
N TYR A 31 5.91 15.66 8.52
CA TYR A 31 6.98 14.69 8.29
C TYR A 31 8.37 15.29 8.51
N THR A 32 9.26 14.50 9.11
CA THR A 32 10.68 14.78 9.21
C THR A 32 11.48 13.72 8.44
N PHE A 33 12.70 14.05 8.03
CA PHE A 33 13.58 13.14 7.31
C PHE A 33 14.92 13.07 8.04
N GLN A 34 15.42 11.85 8.26
CA GLN A 34 16.71 11.59 8.91
C GLN A 34 17.28 10.27 8.38
N LYS A 35 18.50 9.91 8.80
CA LYS A 35 19.07 8.59 8.48
C LYS A 35 18.16 7.51 9.06
N GLY A 36 17.60 6.69 8.19
CA GLY A 36 16.67 5.63 8.56
C GLY A 36 17.31 4.41 9.19
N SER A 37 16.48 3.56 9.80
CA SER A 37 16.85 2.20 10.18
C SER A 37 17.09 1.33 8.94
N PHE A 38 17.60 0.11 9.17
CA PHE A 38 17.85 -0.85 8.09
C PHE A 38 16.58 -1.18 7.28
N ASP A 39 15.42 -1.16 7.93
CA ASP A 39 14.09 -1.51 7.41
C ASP A 39 13.17 -0.28 7.19
N GLY A 40 13.71 0.92 7.35
CA GLY A 40 13.00 2.18 7.30
C GLY A 40 13.29 2.99 6.03
N ILE A 41 12.34 3.85 5.65
CA ILE A 41 12.47 4.67 4.42
C ILE A 41 13.12 6.04 4.67
N GLY A 42 13.63 6.32 5.88
CA GLY A 42 14.20 7.62 6.24
C GLY A 42 13.17 8.75 6.37
N LYS A 43 11.87 8.43 6.31
CA LYS A 43 10.75 9.35 6.49
C LYS A 43 10.07 9.07 7.82
N PHE A 44 9.85 10.11 8.62
CA PHE A 44 9.32 10.01 9.97
C PHE A 44 8.02 10.79 10.09
N TYR A 45 7.07 10.24 10.83
CA TYR A 45 5.80 10.89 11.17
C TYR A 45 5.62 10.84 12.69
N LYS A 46 5.46 12.00 13.33
CA LYS A 46 5.34 12.12 14.80
C LYS A 46 6.42 11.34 15.58
N GLY A 47 7.67 11.42 15.12
CA GLY A 47 8.82 10.78 15.76
C GLY A 47 8.97 9.27 15.50
N ARG A 48 8.10 8.66 14.68
CA ARG A 48 8.23 7.25 14.27
C ARG A 48 8.65 7.14 12.81
N GLU A 49 9.60 6.27 12.54
CA GLU A 49 10.00 5.96 11.17
C GLU A 49 8.88 5.21 10.45
N ILE A 50 8.68 5.54 9.18
CA ILE A 50 7.77 4.84 8.29
C ILE A 50 8.51 3.64 7.69
N SER A 51 7.92 2.45 7.82
CA SER A 51 8.44 1.22 7.21
C SER A 51 8.24 1.19 5.70
N HIS A 52 8.93 0.30 5.01
CA HIS A 52 8.56 -0.06 3.64
C HIS A 52 7.11 -0.55 3.56
N VAL A 53 6.48 -0.37 2.40
CA VAL A 53 5.18 -0.97 2.10
C VAL A 53 5.38 -2.46 1.88
N MET A 54 4.62 -3.29 2.60
CA MET A 54 4.58 -4.73 2.37
C MET A 54 3.86 -5.02 1.05
N GLY A 55 4.60 -5.55 0.08
CA GLY A 55 4.05 -6.10 -1.16
C GLY A 55 3.70 -7.58 -1.02
N TYR A 56 3.18 -8.17 -2.10
CA TYR A 56 2.85 -9.61 -2.16
C TYR A 56 4.06 -10.51 -1.91
N GLN A 57 5.29 -10.01 -2.09
CA GLN A 57 6.52 -10.76 -1.84
C GLN A 57 6.67 -11.16 -0.35
N GLY A 58 6.07 -10.39 0.56
CA GLY A 58 6.09 -10.71 1.99
C GLY A 58 4.89 -11.53 2.46
N ILE A 59 4.02 -12.01 1.56
CA ILE A 59 2.74 -12.64 1.91
C ILE A 59 2.89 -13.86 2.83
N ASN A 60 4.01 -14.59 2.75
CA ASN A 60 4.29 -15.74 3.61
C ASN A 60 4.36 -15.38 5.11
N TRP A 61 4.70 -14.13 5.43
CA TRP A 61 4.64 -13.65 6.83
C TRP A 61 3.22 -13.73 7.40
N LEU A 62 2.20 -13.62 6.54
CA LEU A 62 0.80 -13.74 6.94
C LEU A 62 0.39 -15.19 7.27
N GLU A 63 1.18 -16.16 6.85
CA GLU A 63 0.93 -17.59 7.11
C GLU A 63 1.91 -18.16 8.14
N ARG A 64 2.66 -17.31 8.86
CA ARG A 64 3.69 -17.76 9.81
C ARG A 64 3.08 -18.67 10.90
N PRO A 65 3.76 -19.77 11.27
CA PRO A 65 3.19 -20.77 12.18
C PRO A 65 2.94 -20.23 13.60
N GLU A 66 3.69 -19.22 14.03
CA GLU A 66 3.56 -18.60 15.35
C GLU A 66 2.27 -17.77 15.48
N ARG A 67 1.64 -17.38 14.37
CA ARG A 67 0.46 -16.49 14.36
C ARG A 67 -0.67 -16.99 15.23
N GLU A 68 -0.99 -18.29 15.19
CA GLU A 68 -2.06 -18.83 16.03
C GLU A 68 -1.76 -18.61 17.52
N LYS A 69 -0.51 -18.83 17.91
CA LYS A 69 -0.07 -18.68 19.31
C LYS A 69 -0.06 -17.21 19.75
N GLU A 70 0.38 -16.32 18.87
CA GLU A 70 0.52 -14.87 19.16
C GLU A 70 -0.83 -14.13 19.08
N GLU A 71 -1.69 -14.49 18.13
CA GLU A 71 -2.91 -13.74 17.79
C GLU A 71 -4.20 -14.49 18.18
N ASN A 72 -4.10 -15.77 18.58
CA ASN A 72 -5.22 -16.62 19.04
C ASN A 72 -6.39 -16.68 18.02
N THR A 73 -6.04 -16.96 16.76
CA THR A 73 -6.99 -16.77 15.66
C THR A 73 -8.15 -17.75 15.70
N SER A 74 -7.98 -18.95 16.27
CA SER A 74 -9.10 -19.88 16.47
C SER A 74 -10.15 -19.33 17.44
N ARG A 75 -9.70 -18.66 18.51
CA ARG A 75 -10.59 -17.99 19.46
C ARG A 75 -11.27 -16.78 18.82
N LEU A 76 -10.55 -16.02 17.98
CA LEU A 76 -11.12 -14.94 17.19
C LEU A 76 -12.30 -15.45 16.35
N ILE A 77 -12.09 -16.50 15.53
CA ILE A 77 -13.17 -17.05 14.68
C ILE A 77 -14.35 -17.53 15.52
N LYS A 78 -14.09 -18.28 16.61
CA LYS A 78 -15.15 -18.75 17.51
C LYS A 78 -15.99 -17.62 18.10
N ASN A 79 -15.35 -16.51 18.45
CA ASN A 79 -16.01 -15.36 19.07
C ASN A 79 -16.79 -14.49 18.08
N MET A 80 -16.56 -14.63 16.78
CA MET A 80 -17.36 -13.93 15.76
C MET A 80 -18.79 -14.48 15.66
N ASN A 81 -19.06 -15.69 16.19
CA ASN A 81 -20.37 -16.32 16.20
C ASN A 81 -21.03 -16.34 14.81
N ILE A 82 -20.24 -16.73 13.81
CA ILE A 82 -20.66 -16.79 12.41
C ILE A 82 -21.79 -17.82 12.26
N ALA A 83 -22.88 -17.39 11.65
CA ALA A 83 -23.99 -18.26 11.29
C ALA A 83 -23.76 -18.88 9.90
N PRO A 84 -24.31 -20.08 9.63
CA PRO A 84 -24.13 -20.75 8.34
C PRO A 84 -24.62 -19.97 7.12
N ASP A 85 -25.55 -19.03 7.31
CA ASP A 85 -26.18 -18.18 6.30
C ASP A 85 -25.58 -16.77 6.22
N ASP A 86 -24.54 -16.47 7.02
CA ASP A 86 -23.88 -15.18 6.98
C ASP A 86 -23.17 -14.93 5.64
N THR A 87 -23.30 -13.70 5.14
CA THR A 87 -22.50 -13.18 4.02
C THR A 87 -21.38 -12.31 4.58
N ILE A 88 -20.13 -12.72 4.37
CA ILE A 88 -18.95 -12.12 5.01
C ILE A 88 -18.03 -11.47 3.97
N ALA A 89 -17.49 -10.30 4.29
CA ALA A 89 -16.42 -9.65 3.54
C ALA A 89 -15.17 -9.47 4.42
N ASP A 90 -14.04 -10.06 4.01
CA ASP A 90 -12.73 -9.88 4.64
C ASP A 90 -11.94 -8.78 3.92
N ILE A 91 -11.99 -7.56 4.44
CA ILE A 91 -11.36 -6.40 3.83
C ILE A 91 -9.87 -6.38 4.18
N GLY A 92 -9.03 -6.55 3.15
CA GLY A 92 -7.59 -6.67 3.35
C GLY A 92 -7.16 -8.10 3.71
N ALA A 93 -7.86 -9.11 3.20
CA ALA A 93 -7.63 -10.53 3.48
C ALA A 93 -6.19 -11.04 3.27
N GLY A 94 -5.37 -10.32 2.48
CA GLY A 94 -3.98 -10.70 2.22
C GLY A 94 -3.88 -12.09 1.58
N SER A 95 -3.25 -13.03 2.26
CA SER A 95 -3.17 -14.45 1.84
C SER A 95 -4.50 -15.20 1.89
N GLY A 96 -5.53 -14.64 2.53
CA GLY A 96 -6.79 -15.31 2.82
C GLY A 96 -6.78 -16.09 4.14
N TYR A 97 -5.78 -15.89 5.01
CA TYR A 97 -5.59 -16.61 6.27
C TYR A 97 -6.90 -16.74 7.08
N HIS A 98 -7.63 -15.64 7.27
CA HIS A 98 -8.89 -15.64 8.02
C HIS A 98 -10.06 -16.15 7.17
N VAL A 99 -10.12 -15.81 5.88
CA VAL A 99 -11.14 -16.34 4.95
C VAL A 99 -11.22 -17.86 5.02
N PHE A 100 -10.09 -18.57 4.89
CA PHE A 100 -10.07 -20.03 4.94
C PHE A 100 -10.41 -20.61 6.30
N LYS A 101 -10.17 -19.87 7.40
CA LYS A 101 -10.58 -20.28 8.75
C LYS A 101 -12.06 -20.03 9.03
N MET A 102 -12.67 -19.04 8.39
CA MET A 102 -14.12 -18.78 8.47
C MET A 102 -14.92 -19.72 7.57
N LEU A 103 -14.35 -20.16 6.44
CA LEU A 103 -15.02 -20.99 5.43
C LEU A 103 -15.78 -22.20 6.02
N PRO A 104 -15.25 -22.96 7.01
CA PRO A 104 -15.98 -24.10 7.57
C PRO A 104 -17.22 -23.73 8.40
N GLN A 105 -17.41 -22.46 8.76
CA GLN A 105 -18.56 -21.99 9.54
C GLN A 105 -19.74 -21.55 8.68
N VAL A 106 -19.50 -21.25 7.39
CA VAL A 106 -20.53 -20.86 6.43
C VAL A 106 -20.93 -22.04 5.55
N ARG A 107 -22.19 -22.09 5.13
CA ARG A 107 -22.70 -23.13 4.21
C ARG A 107 -22.43 -22.69 2.76
N LEU A 108 -21.87 -23.59 1.95
CA LEU A 108 -21.79 -23.41 0.50
C LEU A 108 -23.15 -23.64 -0.17
#